data_AF-A0A357I3X8-F1
#
_entry.id   AF-A0A357I3X8-F1
#
_cell.length_a   1.000
_cell.length_b   1.000
_cell.length_c   1.000
_cell.angle_alpha   90.00
_cell.angle_beta   90.00
_cell.angle_gamma   90.00
#
_symmetry.space_group_name_H-M   'P 1'
#
loop_
_entity.id
_entity.type
_entity.pdbx_description
1 polymer ?
#
loop_
_entity_poly.entity_id
_entity_poly.type
_entity_poly.pdbx_seq_one_letter_code
_entity_poly.pdbx_strand_id
1 'polypeptide(L)' 'GFLVITHYQRLLDYIIPDVVHVMYDGRIVHSGDKELAKELESKGYDWVKEEFASASA' A
#
# COMPACT_ATOMS: atom_id res chain seq x y z
N GLY A 1 -3.14 15.19 -12.42
CA GLY A 1 -2.59 14.08 -11.63
C GLY A 1 -2.84 12.78 -12.35
N PHE A 2 -2.07 11.74 -12.02
CA PHE A 2 -2.25 10.39 -12.54
C PHE A 2 -2.37 9.44 -11.34
N LEU A 3 -3.22 8.42 -11.46
CA LEU A 3 -3.37 7.36 -10.46
C LEU A 3 -2.86 6.08 -11.08
N VAL A 4 -1.91 5.44 -10.39
CA VAL A 4 -1.37 4.14 -10.79
C VAL A 4 -1.91 3.09 -9.83
N ILE A 5 -2.58 2.09 -10.37
CA ILE A 5 -3.05 0.94 -9.60
C ILE A 5 -2.18 -0.25 -10.02
N THR A 6 -1.39 -0.74 -9.09
CA THR A 6 -0.53 -1.91 -9.31
C THR A 6 -0.53 -2.78 -8.07
N HIS A 7 -0.49 -4.09 -8.29
CA HIS A 7 -0.26 -5.09 -7.24
C HIS A 7 1.22 -5.51 -7.17
N TYR A 8 2.04 -5.01 -8.11
CA TYR A 8 3.48 -5.23 -8.19
C TYR A 8 4.23 -3.98 -7.75
N GLN A 9 5.14 -4.16 -6.79
CA GLN A 9 5.93 -3.08 -6.21
C GLN A 9 7.07 -2.62 -7.13
N ARG A 10 7.51 -3.46 -8.08
CA ARG A 10 8.53 -3.10 -9.07
C ARG A 10 8.23 -1.83 -9.87
N LEU A 11 6.95 -1.46 -10.00
CA LEU A 11 6.59 -0.22 -10.69
C LEU A 11 6.99 1.03 -9.89
N LEU A 12 7.08 0.92 -8.57
CA LEU A 12 7.43 1.98 -7.62
C LEU A 12 8.92 2.33 -7.67
N ASP A 13 9.78 1.43 -8.19
CA ASP A 13 11.18 1.72 -8.51
C ASP A 13 11.33 2.66 -9.72
N TYR A 14 10.41 2.60 -10.68
CA TYR A 14 10.46 3.41 -11.90
C TYR A 14 9.65 4.71 -11.79
N ILE A 15 8.55 4.67 -11.04
CA ILE A 15 7.65 5.79 -10.82
C ILE A 15 7.61 6.04 -9.32
N ILE A 16 8.12 7.19 -8.88
CA ILE A 16 8.11 7.60 -7.49
C ILE A 16 6.76 8.30 -7.23
N PRO A 17 5.80 7.68 -6.53
CA PRO A 17 4.56 8.36 -6.18
C PRO A 17 4.78 9.34 -5.04
N ASP A 18 3.99 10.41 -5.02
CA ASP A 18 3.90 11.31 -3.87
C ASP A 18 3.13 10.64 -2.71
N VAL A 19 2.07 9.89 -3.03
CA VAL A 19 1.21 9.21 -2.06
C VAL A 19 0.92 7.78 -2.54
N VAL A 20 1.02 6.84 -1.60
CA VAL A 20 0.70 5.43 -1.77
C VAL A 20 -0.53 5.10 -0.93
N HIS A 21 -1.52 4.48 -1.56
CA HIS A 21 -2.71 3.97 -0.90
C HIS A 21 -2.78 2.45 -1.04
N VAL A 22 -2.96 1.76 0.08
CA VAL A 22 -3.16 0.32 0.12
C VAL A 22 -4.66 0.06 0.27
N MET A 23 -5.21 -0.68 -0.68
CA MET A 23 -6.62 -1.05 -0.69
C MET A 23 -6.78 -2.53 -0.35
N TYR A 24 -7.65 -2.83 0.61
CA TYR A 24 -8.01 -4.18 1.01
C TYR A 24 -9.52 -4.24 1.26
N ASP A 25 -10.17 -5.31 0.80
CA ASP A 25 -11.63 -5.50 0.90
C ASP A 25 -12.47 -4.30 0.41
N GLY A 26 -12.02 -3.65 -0.66
CA GLY A 26 -12.70 -2.47 -1.23
C GLY A 26 -12.59 -1.19 -0.39
N ARG A 27 -11.74 -1.16 0.64
CA ARG A 27 -11.47 0.02 1.47
C ARG A 27 -9.99 0.35 1.45
N ILE A 28 -9.66 1.64 1.58
CA ILE A 28 -8.28 2.06 1.80
C ILE A 28 -7.97 1.79 3.27
N VAL A 29 -7.02 0.88 3.51
CA VAL A 29 -6.63 0.46 4.85
C VAL A 29 -5.38 1.16 5.35
N HIS A 30 -4.51 1.56 4.41
CA HIS A 30 -3.31 2.32 4.75
C HIS A 30 -3.04 3.37 3.69
N SER A 31 -2.55 4.53 4.13
CA SER A 31 -2.09 5.61 3.26
C SER A 31 -0.77 6.12 3.78
N GLY A 32 0.18 6.40 2.91
CA GLY A 32 1.49 6.88 3.29
C GLY A 32 2.28 7.35 2.09
N ASP A 33 3.54 7.69 2.31
CA ASP A 33 4.44 8.17 1.27
C ASP A 33 5.11 6.98 0.57
N LYS A 34 6.09 7.25 -0.30
CA LYS A 34 6.95 6.23 -0.90
C LYS A 34 7.62 5.25 0.11
N GLU A 35 7.72 5.60 1.39
CA GLU A 35 8.27 4.71 2.42
C GLU A 35 7.35 3.51 2.68
N LEU A 36 6.03 3.71 2.56
CA LEU A 36 5.04 2.64 2.69
C LEU A 36 5.27 1.55 1.64
N ALA A 37 5.63 1.94 0.41
CA ALA A 37 5.97 1.02 -0.65
C ALA A 37 7.13 0.09 -0.26
N LYS A 38 8.22 0.67 0.27
CA LYS A 38 9.41 -0.07 0.72
C LYS A 38 9.10 -0.99 1.89
N GLU A 39 8.25 -0.54 2.80
CA GLU A 39 7.88 -1.32 3.97
C GLU A 39 7.02 -2.53 3.55
N LEU A 40 6.11 -2.35 2.60
CA LEU A 40 5.35 -3.45 2.00
C LEU A 40 6.24 -4.43 1.23
N GLU A 41 7.35 -3.99 0.62
CA GLU A 41 8.30 -4.93 -0.03
C GLU A 41 9.01 -5.80 1.03
N SER A 42 9.43 -5.17 2.14
CA SER A 42 10.21 -5.83 3.19
C SER A 42 9.37 -6.74 4.07
N LYS A 43 8.17 -6.29 4.48
CA LYS A 43 7.26 -7.02 5.39
C LYS A 43 6.19 -7.82 4.65
N GLY A 44 6.01 -7.63 3.34
CA GLY A 44 4.90 -8.18 2.59
C GLY A 44 3.57 -7.50 2.91
N TYR A 45 2.46 -8.13 2.51
CA TYR A 45 1.09 -7.63 2.70
C TYR A 45 0.39 -8.18 3.95
N ASP A 46 1.07 -9.00 4.76
CA ASP A 46 0.45 -9.68 5.91
C ASP A 46 -0.03 -8.70 6.98
N TRP A 47 0.82 -7.73 7.33
CA TRP A 47 0.50 -6.72 8.34
C TRP A 47 -0.68 -5.81 7.96
N VAL A 48 -0.89 -5.61 6.65
CA VAL A 48 -2.04 -4.86 6.12
C VAL A 48 -3.36 -5.58 6.44
N LYS A 49 -3.36 -6.92 6.41
CA LYS A 49 -4.54 -7.72 6.77
C LYS A 49 -4.83 -7.65 8.27
N GLU A 50 -3.79 -7.63 9.10
CA GLU A 50 -3.92 -7.52 10.55
C GLU A 50 -4.51 -6.16 10.98
N GLU A 51 -4.05 -5.07 10.36
CA GLU A 51 -4.63 -3.73 10.55
C GLU A 51 -6.10 -3.63 10.10
N PHE A 52 -6.47 -4.29 9.00
CA PHE A 52 -7.87 -4.33 8.60
C PHE A 52 -8.74 -5.08 9.62
N ALA A 53 -8.22 -6.17 10.19
CA ALA A 53 -8.92 -6.94 11.22
C ALA A 53 -9.10 -6.13 12.52
N SER A 54 -8.14 -5.27 12.89
CA SER A 54 -8.24 -4.41 14.07
C SER A 54 -9.20 -3.23 13.87
N ALA A 55 -9.25 -2.65 12.67
CA ALA A 55 -10.13 -1.52 12.35
C ALA A 55 -11.61 -1.89 12.16
N SER A 56 -11.91 -3.19 12.06
CA SER A 56 -13.27 -3.72 11.86
C SER A 56 -13.90 -4.31 13.13
N ALA A 57 -13.17 -4.28 14.27
CA ALA A 57 -13.64 -4.71 15.59
C ALA A 57 -14.19 -3.53 16.40
#